data_AF-A0A835THW0-F1
#
_entry.id   AF-A0A835THW0-F1
#
_cell.length_a   1.000
_cell.length_b   1.000
_cell.length_c   1.000
_cell.angle_alpha   90.00
_cell.angle_beta   90.00
_cell.angle_gamma   90.00
#
_symmetry.space_group_name_H-M   'P 1'
#
loop_
_entity.id
_entity.type
_entity.pdbx_description
1 polymer ?
#
loop_
_entity_poly.entity_id
_entity_poly.type
_entity_poly.pdbx_seq_one_letter_code
_entity_poly.pdbx_strand_id
1 'polypeptide(L)'
;MFVSQRLTGNFTGQFEMNSLPSHKYETLPIRSGHLPGYLGHVPGGVGAIAQRKPAAAMHTMNHLATSSSLPKDSPQTDMSLVDLRPEQRSMTKVYMYAEGAKTNFLKFPTPKTFDHRN
;
A
#
# COMPACT_ATOMS: atom_id res chain seq x y z
N MET A 1 2.98 5.40 10.55
CA MET A 1 4.26 5.59 9.82
C MET A 1 4.26 4.84 8.48
N PHE A 2 4.03 3.51 8.45
CA PHE A 2 4.11 2.71 7.22
C PHE A 2 3.17 3.17 6.08
N VAL A 3 1.95 3.58 6.41
CA VAL A 3 0.98 4.13 5.45
C VAL A 3 1.35 5.55 5.01
N SER A 4 1.62 6.44 5.97
CA SER A 4 1.82 7.87 5.70
C SER A 4 3.05 8.17 4.84
N GLN A 5 4.06 7.29 4.86
CA GLN A 5 5.29 7.45 4.08
C GLN A 5 5.06 7.26 2.57
N ARG A 6 3.92 6.68 2.17
CA ARG A 6 3.68 6.16 0.82
C ARG A 6 2.32 6.57 0.23
N LEU A 7 1.79 7.72 0.66
CA LEU A 7 0.55 8.26 0.10
C LEU A 7 0.74 8.74 -1.35
N THR A 8 -0.28 8.51 -2.17
CA THR A 8 -0.34 8.98 -3.57
C THR A 8 -1.06 10.32 -3.68
N GLY A 9 -0.91 11.01 -4.81
CA GLY A 9 -1.57 12.31 -5.06
C GLY A 9 -3.09 12.25 -5.11
N ASN A 10 -3.68 11.05 -5.15
CA ASN A 10 -5.11 10.84 -5.13
C ASN A 10 -5.74 11.06 -3.74
N PHE A 11 -4.97 10.90 -2.66
CA PHE A 11 -5.43 11.12 -1.29
C PHE A 11 -5.30 12.60 -0.92
N THR A 12 -6.29 13.39 -1.30
CA THR A 12 -6.33 14.83 -1.07
C THR A 12 -7.72 15.27 -0.59
N GLY A 13 -7.76 16.31 0.24
CA GLY A 13 -9.01 16.95 0.66
C GLY A 13 -9.65 17.83 -0.42
N GLN A 14 -8.87 18.26 -1.41
CA GLN A 14 -9.32 19.11 -2.52
C GLN A 14 -8.71 18.68 -3.85
N PHE A 15 -9.52 18.71 -4.90
CA PHE A 15 -9.09 18.43 -6.26
C PHE A 15 -8.49 19.67 -6.93
N GLU A 16 -7.47 19.47 -7.76
CA GLU A 16 -7.04 20.47 -8.73
C GLU A 16 -7.96 20.39 -9.95
N MET A 17 -9.08 21.11 -9.89
CA MET A 17 -10.12 21.06 -10.93
C MET A 17 -9.61 21.45 -12.33
N ASN A 18 -8.56 22.27 -12.40
CA ASN A 18 -7.99 22.75 -13.66
C ASN A 18 -7.10 21.69 -14.36
N SER A 19 -6.61 20.68 -13.64
CA SER A 19 -5.55 19.76 -14.10
C SER A 19 -5.85 18.31 -13.73
N LEU A 20 -7.10 17.88 -13.92
CA LEU A 20 -7.50 16.49 -13.68
C LEU A 20 -6.71 15.50 -14.55
N PRO A 21 -6.51 15.73 -15.88
CA PRO A 21 -5.66 14.89 -16.71
C PRO A 21 -4.17 15.20 -16.46
N SER A 22 -3.60 14.67 -15.38
CA SER A 22 -2.21 14.93 -14.99
C SER A 22 -1.51 13.68 -14.42
N HIS A 23 -0.18 13.77 -14.26
CA HIS A 23 0.60 12.75 -13.58
C HIS A 23 0.32 12.69 -12.08
N LYS A 24 -0.19 13.76 -11.47
CA LYS A 24 -0.55 13.82 -10.04
C LYS A 24 -1.63 12.79 -9.69
N TYR A 25 -2.61 12.60 -10.57
CA TYR A 25 -3.73 11.67 -10.41
C TYR A 25 -3.56 10.39 -11.24
N GLU A 26 -2.36 10.17 -11.80
CA GLU A 26 -2.03 9.00 -12.62
C GLU A 26 -2.99 8.78 -13.82
N THR A 27 -3.62 9.85 -14.30
CA THR A 27 -4.59 9.79 -15.42
C THR A 27 -3.90 9.78 -16.79
N LEU A 28 -2.64 10.20 -16.85
CA LEU A 28 -1.80 10.13 -18.04
C LEU A 28 -1.06 8.77 -18.14
N PRO A 29 -0.52 8.39 -19.31
CA PRO A 29 0.30 7.19 -19.44
C PRO A 29 1.47 7.17 -18.44
N ILE A 30 1.67 6.02 -17.80
CA ILE A 30 2.68 5.81 -16.76
C ILE A 30 3.90 5.15 -17.39
N ARG A 31 5.06 5.82 -17.35
CA ARG A 31 6.32 5.30 -17.92
C ARG A 31 6.92 4.15 -17.11
N SER A 32 6.73 4.15 -15.80
CA SER A 32 7.34 3.21 -14.84
C SER A 32 6.60 1.87 -14.68
N GLY A 33 5.46 1.69 -15.34
CA GLY A 33 4.66 0.47 -15.28
C GLY A 33 4.90 -0.45 -16.47
N HIS A 34 4.55 -1.73 -16.33
CA HIS A 34 4.58 -2.68 -17.43
C HIS A 34 3.35 -2.55 -18.34
N LEU A 35 3.53 -2.82 -19.63
CA LEU A 35 2.44 -2.88 -20.59
C LEU A 35 1.44 -3.98 -20.22
N PRO A 36 0.15 -3.86 -20.58
CA PRO A 36 -0.86 -4.87 -20.25
C PRO A 36 -0.52 -6.30 -20.71
N GLY A 37 0.17 -6.44 -21.84
CA GLY A 37 0.60 -7.73 -22.40
C GLY A 37 1.96 -8.24 -21.90
N TYR A 38 2.61 -7.56 -20.95
CA TYR A 38 3.87 -8.02 -20.40
C TYR A 38 3.70 -9.33 -19.63
N LEU A 39 4.51 -10.35 -19.98
CA LEU A 39 4.48 -11.70 -19.41
C LEU A 39 5.63 -11.97 -18.43
N GLY A 40 6.54 -11.01 -18.24
CA GLY A 40 7.61 -11.15 -17.27
C GLY A 40 7.10 -11.01 -15.83
N HIS A 41 7.94 -11.40 -14.88
CA HIS A 41 7.63 -11.29 -13.46
C HIS A 41 7.62 -9.82 -13.01
N VAL A 42 6.58 -9.43 -12.27
CA VAL A 42 6.49 -8.12 -11.60
C VAL A 42 6.45 -8.37 -10.08
N PRO A 43 7.41 -7.85 -9.31
CA PRO A 43 7.37 -7.90 -7.86
C PRO A 43 6.07 -7.27 -7.37
N GLY A 44 5.31 -8.00 -6.56
CA GLY A 44 3.96 -7.60 -6.16
C GLY A 44 2.94 -8.69 -6.35
N GLY A 45 2.81 -9.21 -7.58
CA GLY A 45 1.91 -10.29 -7.98
C GLY A 45 0.43 -10.11 -7.58
N VAL A 46 0.17 -10.26 -6.28
CA VAL A 46 -1.13 -10.21 -5.59
C VAL A 46 -1.29 -9.01 -4.64
N GLY A 47 -0.28 -8.15 -4.51
CA GLY A 47 -0.30 -7.03 -3.55
C GLY A 47 -1.39 -5.98 -3.83
N ALA A 48 -1.59 -5.62 -5.10
CA ALA A 48 -2.63 -4.69 -5.51
C ALA A 48 -3.91 -5.43 -5.91
N ILE A 49 -5.07 -4.95 -5.46
CA ILE A 49 -6.35 -5.70 -5.60
C ILE A 49 -7.34 -5.11 -6.62
N ALA A 50 -7.30 -3.79 -6.90
CA ALA A 50 -8.27 -3.14 -7.79
C ALA A 50 -7.65 -2.00 -8.62
N GLN A 51 -6.52 -2.28 -9.26
CA GLN A 51 -5.78 -1.29 -10.05
C GLN A 51 -5.37 -1.87 -11.40
N ARG A 52 -5.27 -1.02 -12.42
CA ARG A 52 -4.74 -1.43 -13.73
C ARG A 52 -3.27 -1.81 -13.63
N LYS A 53 -2.81 -2.76 -14.46
CA LYS A 53 -1.43 -3.29 -14.45
C LYS A 53 -0.32 -2.23 -14.34
N PRO A 54 -0.33 -1.13 -15.12
CA PRO A 54 0.70 -0.10 -14.98
C PRO A 54 0.72 0.61 -13.62
N ALA A 55 -0.45 0.88 -13.05
CA ALA A 55 -0.58 1.52 -11.73
C ALA A 55 -0.15 0.56 -10.62
N ALA A 56 -0.65 -0.68 -10.65
CA ALA A 56 -0.28 -1.72 -9.68
C ALA A 56 1.25 -1.94 -9.62
N ALA A 57 1.90 -1.99 -10.77
CA ALA A 57 3.36 -2.09 -10.86
C ALA A 57 4.06 -0.85 -10.27
N MET A 58 3.62 0.36 -10.62
CA MET A 58 4.18 1.60 -10.11
C MET A 58 4.06 1.70 -8.58
N HIS A 59 2.88 1.44 -8.01
CA HIS A 59 2.65 1.51 -6.57
C HIS A 59 3.43 0.43 -5.83
N THR A 60 3.54 -0.78 -6.39
CA THR A 60 4.33 -1.84 -5.75
C THR A 60 5.83 -1.53 -5.77
N MET A 61 6.34 -0.97 -6.86
CA MET A 61 7.74 -0.54 -6.91
C MET A 61 8.03 0.56 -5.90
N ASN A 62 7.13 1.54 -5.74
CA ASN A 62 7.26 2.57 -4.71
C ASN A 62 7.19 1.99 -3.29
N HIS A 63 6.32 1.00 -3.06
CA HIS A 63 6.23 0.27 -1.80
C HIS A 63 7.58 -0.36 -1.43
N LEU A 64 8.21 -1.08 -2.37
CA LEU A 64 9.49 -1.73 -2.17
C LEU A 64 10.65 -0.73 -2.05
N ALA A 65 10.66 0.33 -2.86
CA ALA A 65 11.73 1.32 -2.89
C ALA A 65 11.86 2.10 -1.56
N THR A 66 10.73 2.38 -0.91
CA THR A 66 10.69 3.14 0.35
C THR A 66 10.63 2.25 1.59
N SER A 67 10.50 0.93 1.42
CA SER A 67 10.39 -0.04 2.51
C SER A 67 11.60 -0.04 3.45
N SER A 68 12.78 0.35 2.95
CA SER A 68 14.02 0.42 3.75
C SER A 68 13.97 1.47 4.85
N SER A 69 13.13 2.50 4.71
CA SER A 69 12.93 3.55 5.71
C SER A 69 11.96 3.14 6.84
N LEU A 70 11.31 1.99 6.70
CA LEU A 70 10.36 1.47 7.68
C LEU A 70 11.03 0.48 8.64
N PRO A 71 10.43 0.23 9.82
CA PRO A 71 10.90 -0.82 10.71
C PRO A 71 10.99 -2.16 9.98
N LYS A 72 11.96 -2.98 10.37
CA LYS A 72 12.06 -4.38 9.91
C LYS A 72 10.73 -5.10 10.17
N ASP A 73 10.31 -5.92 9.20
CA ASP A 73 9.03 -6.63 9.20
C ASP A 73 7.81 -5.67 9.22
N SER A 74 7.93 -4.54 8.52
CA SER A 74 6.81 -3.63 8.30
C SER A 74 5.63 -4.35 7.64
N PRO A 75 4.39 -3.89 7.85
CA PRO A 75 3.22 -4.48 7.22
C PRO A 75 3.39 -4.60 5.71
N GLN A 76 2.96 -5.74 5.17
CA GLN A 76 3.15 -6.09 3.77
C GLN A 76 2.27 -5.26 2.80
N THR A 77 1.14 -4.75 3.29
CA THR A 77 0.18 -3.96 2.51
C THR A 77 0.41 -2.45 2.68
N ASP A 78 -0.24 -1.67 1.83
CA ASP A 78 -0.18 -0.22 1.83
C ASP A 78 -1.47 0.40 1.28
N MET A 79 -1.75 1.64 1.67
CA MET A 79 -2.95 2.36 1.22
C MET A 79 -2.95 2.59 -0.29
N SER A 80 -1.78 2.68 -0.92
CA SER A 80 -1.65 2.81 -2.36
C SER A 80 -1.83 1.51 -3.13
N LEU A 81 -1.90 0.34 -2.47
CA LEU A 81 -2.10 -0.97 -3.11
C LEU A 81 -3.56 -1.44 -3.00
N VAL A 82 -4.24 -1.02 -1.94
CA VAL A 82 -5.68 -1.22 -1.74
C VAL A 82 -6.48 -0.33 -2.70
N ASP A 83 -7.75 -0.66 -2.90
CA ASP A 83 -8.66 0.11 -3.73
C ASP A 83 -8.91 1.52 -3.13
N LEU A 84 -8.82 2.55 -3.98
CA LEU A 84 -9.14 3.92 -3.56
C LEU A 84 -10.66 4.12 -3.55
N ARG A 85 -11.26 3.91 -2.39
CA ARG A 85 -12.70 4.10 -2.18
C ARG A 85 -13.08 5.58 -2.08
N PRO A 86 -14.16 6.03 -2.74
CA PRO A 86 -14.63 7.42 -2.63
C PRO A 86 -14.81 7.91 -1.19
N GLU A 87 -15.28 7.04 -0.29
CA GLU A 87 -15.56 7.32 1.12
C GLU A 87 -14.29 7.63 1.93
N GLN A 88 -13.13 7.19 1.45
CA GLN A 88 -11.86 7.23 2.18
C GLN A 88 -10.82 8.15 1.53
N ARG A 89 -11.09 8.65 0.31
CA ARG A 89 -10.17 9.52 -0.42
C ARG A 89 -9.71 10.75 0.37
N SER A 90 -10.61 11.30 1.19
CA SER A 90 -10.35 12.47 2.03
C SER A 90 -9.44 12.19 3.24
N MET A 91 -9.12 10.92 3.53
CA MET A 91 -8.25 10.48 4.64
C MET A 91 -8.63 11.08 6.01
N THR A 92 -9.93 11.32 6.23
CA THR A 92 -10.43 11.93 7.48
C THR A 92 -10.25 11.06 8.73
N LYS A 93 -10.11 9.76 8.57
CA LYS A 93 -9.88 8.78 9.64
C LYS A 93 -8.64 7.95 9.36
N VAL A 94 -8.20 7.21 10.39
CA VAL A 94 -7.13 6.21 10.23
C VAL A 94 -7.76 4.90 9.74
N TYR A 95 -7.86 4.74 8.42
CA TYR A 95 -8.55 3.60 7.80
C TYR A 95 -7.73 2.31 7.76
N MET A 96 -6.40 2.41 7.74
CA MET A 96 -5.47 1.27 7.71
C MET A 96 -4.49 1.39 8.86
N TYR A 97 -4.56 0.48 9.83
CA TYR A 97 -3.74 0.51 11.04
C TYR A 97 -3.54 -0.87 11.66
N ALA A 98 -4.56 -1.74 11.56
CA ALA A 98 -4.57 -3.05 12.20
C ALA A 98 -3.43 -3.95 11.68
N GLU A 99 -3.06 -3.79 10.42
CA GLU A 99 -2.00 -4.53 9.74
C GLU A 99 -0.62 -4.28 10.36
N GLY A 100 -0.43 -3.15 11.04
CA GLY A 100 0.82 -2.81 11.76
C GLY A 100 0.70 -2.77 13.27
N ALA A 101 -0.46 -3.13 13.83
CA ALA A 101 -0.66 -3.11 15.27
C ALA A 101 0.12 -4.27 15.93
N LYS A 102 0.99 -3.96 16.88
CA LYS A 102 1.67 -4.98 17.69
C LYS A 102 0.64 -5.66 18.58
N THR A 103 0.40 -6.95 18.34
CA THR A 103 -0.57 -7.74 19.10
C THR A 103 -0.03 -9.13 19.40
N ASN A 104 -0.58 -9.76 20.44
CA ASN A 104 -0.37 -11.17 20.79
C ASN A 104 -1.59 -12.03 20.42
N PHE A 105 -2.51 -11.50 19.59
CA PHE A 105 -3.78 -12.12 19.23
C PHE A 105 -3.67 -13.60 18.87
N LEU A 106 -2.70 -13.97 18.02
CA LEU A 106 -2.45 -15.35 17.61
C LEU A 106 -0.98 -15.74 17.81
N LYS A 107 -0.38 -15.26 18.90
CA LYS A 107 0.97 -15.64 19.31
C LYS A 107 0.89 -16.69 20.40
N PHE A 108 1.06 -17.95 20.01
CA PHE A 108 1.03 -19.08 20.92
C PHE A 108 2.36 -19.26 21.65
N PRO A 109 2.36 -19.96 22.80
CA PRO A 109 3.58 -20.37 23.46
C PRO A 109 4.46 -21.19 22.51
N THR A 110 5.71 -20.75 22.35
CA THR A 110 6.78 -21.59 21.79
C THR A 110 7.26 -22.58 22.84
N PRO A 111 8.01 -23.64 22.49
CA PRO A 111 8.58 -24.55 23.48
C PRO A 111 9.39 -23.84 24.58
N LYS A 112 10.04 -22.72 24.26
CA LYS A 112 10.81 -21.90 25.22
C LYS A 112 9.94 -21.07 26.17
N THR A 113 8.72 -20.76 25.76
CA THR A 113 7.79 -19.89 26.50
C THR A 113 6.58 -20.66 27.00
N PHE A 114 6.62 -21.99 26.99
CA PHE A 114 5.58 -22.82 27.58
C PHE A 114 5.60 -22.63 29.09
N ASP A 115 4.45 -22.29 29.63
CA ASP A 115 4.23 -22.10 31.06
C ASP A 115 2.85 -22.70 31.38
N HIS A 116 2.84 -23.65 32.31
CA HIS A 116 1.61 -24.27 32.81
C HIS A 116 0.84 -23.39 33.81
N ARG A 117 1.28 -22.14 34.02
CA ARG A 117 0.63 -21.08 34.80
C ARG A 117 0.53 -21.39 36.31
N ASN A 118 1.65 -21.79 36.91
CA ASN A 118 1.75 -22.03 38.36
C ASN A 118 1.78 -20.75 39.20
#